data_AF-A0A920B5H3-F1
#
_entry.id   AF-A0A920B5H3-F1
#
_cell.length_a   1.000
_cell.length_b   1.000
_cell.length_c   1.000
_cell.angle_alpha   90.00
_cell.angle_beta   90.00
_cell.angle_gamma   90.00
#
_symmetry.space_group_name_H-M   'P 1'
#
loop_
_entity.id
_entity.type
_entity.pdbx_description
1 polymer ?
#
loop_
_entity_poly.entity_id
_entity_poly.type
_entity_poly.pdbx_seq_one_letter_code
_entity_poly.pdbx_strand_id
1 'polypeptide(L)'
;MVQIRKKKFCESLGVHNVYNYKETDFFDEIKKIEKRGIDIILDYIGGDYINKNINLLKSDGKLINIGFLNGSQVSINLMKIMLKRLTITGSTLRIRDKTYIKQRYYTI
;
A
#
# COMPACT_ATOMS: atom_id res chain seq x y z
N MET A 1 -19.92 16.50 -3.86
CA MET A 1 -20.76 15.77 -2.88
C MET A 1 -20.30 14.32 -2.60
N VAL A 2 -20.09 13.46 -3.60
CA VAL A 2 -19.73 12.03 -3.39
C VAL A 2 -18.43 11.81 -2.61
N GLN A 3 -17.36 12.56 -2.91
CA GLN A 3 -16.05 12.37 -2.23
C GLN A 3 -16.08 12.77 -0.76
N ILE A 4 -16.81 13.83 -0.40
CA ILE A 4 -17.01 14.28 0.98
C ILE A 4 -17.71 13.18 1.79
N ARG A 5 -18.70 12.50 1.20
CA ARG A 5 -19.39 11.37 1.85
C ARG A 5 -18.47 10.17 2.07
N LYS A 6 -17.59 9.85 1.09
CA LYS A 6 -16.58 8.80 1.22
C LYS A 6 -15.56 9.11 2.33
N LYS A 7 -15.09 10.36 2.41
CA LYS A 7 -14.18 10.82 3.46
C LYS A 7 -14.79 10.63 4.85
N LYS A 8 -15.98 11.20 5.07
CA LYS A 8 -16.71 11.07 6.34
C LYS A 8 -16.99 9.62 6.73
N PHE A 9 -17.29 8.76 5.75
CA PHE A 9 -17.49 7.34 6.01
C PHE A 9 -16.20 6.67 6.50
N CYS A 10 -15.05 6.92 5.87
CA CYS A 10 -13.77 6.38 6.33
C CYS A 10 -13.42 6.88 7.74
N GLU A 11 -13.64 8.17 8.02
CA GLU A 11 -13.44 8.75 9.35
C GLU A 11 -14.32 8.05 10.40
N SER A 12 -15.58 7.71 10.06
CA SER A 12 -16.48 6.99 10.97
C SER A 12 -16.05 5.54 11.28
N LEU A 13 -15.17 4.95 10.46
CA LEU A 13 -14.57 3.64 10.69
C LEU A 13 -13.32 3.69 11.59
N GLY A 14 -12.97 4.87 12.12
CA GLY A 14 -11.78 5.05 12.97
C GLY A 14 -10.48 5.24 12.18
N VAL A 15 -10.56 5.60 10.90
CA VAL A 15 -9.36 5.94 10.11
C VAL A 15 -8.83 7.30 10.55
N HIS A 16 -7.56 7.33 10.96
CA HIS A 16 -6.92 8.52 11.53
C HIS A 16 -6.73 9.65 10.51
N ASN A 17 -6.32 9.31 9.28
CA ASN A 17 -6.05 10.29 8.23
C ASN A 17 -6.71 9.83 6.92
N VAL A 18 -7.54 10.68 6.33
CA VAL A 18 -8.26 10.39 5.08
C VAL A 18 -8.02 11.50 4.07
N TYR A 19 -7.46 11.12 2.92
CA TYR A 19 -7.08 12.05 1.86
C TYR A 19 -7.95 11.89 0.62
N ASN A 20 -8.29 13.02 0.01
CA ASN A 20 -8.86 13.06 -1.33
C ASN A 20 -7.73 13.25 -2.34
N TYR A 21 -7.39 12.17 -3.04
CA TYR A 21 -6.31 12.14 -4.02
C TYR A 21 -6.49 13.12 -5.20
N LYS A 22 -7.70 13.66 -5.42
CA LYS A 22 -7.95 14.68 -6.45
C LYS A 22 -7.60 16.10 -6.00
N GLU A 23 -7.52 16.32 -4.70
CA GLU A 23 -7.30 17.65 -4.10
C GLU A 23 -5.89 17.79 -3.54
N THR A 24 -5.24 16.68 -3.17
CA THR A 24 -3.95 16.70 -2.49
C THR A 24 -3.09 15.54 -2.95
N ASP A 25 -1.81 15.82 -3.28
CA ASP A 25 -0.80 14.77 -3.32
C ASP A 25 -0.49 14.35 -1.88
N PHE A 26 -1.17 13.30 -1.43
CA PHE A 26 -1.14 12.86 -0.04
C PHE A 26 0.18 12.18 0.34
N PHE A 27 1.06 11.87 -0.62
CA PHE A 27 2.35 11.24 -0.32
C PHE A 27 3.26 12.16 0.51
N ASP A 28 3.23 13.46 0.26
CA ASP A 28 4.02 14.41 1.04
C ASP A 28 3.39 14.71 2.41
N GLU A 29 2.06 14.70 2.49
CA GLU A 29 1.36 14.78 3.78
C GLU A 29 1.67 13.57 4.67
N ILE A 30 1.69 12.36 4.11
CA ILE A 30 2.10 11.16 4.84
C ILE A 30 3.52 11.31 5.38
N LYS A 31 4.49 11.80 4.60
CA LYS A 31 5.87 11.98 5.07
C LYS A 31 5.99 12.98 6.22
N LYS A 32 5.13 14.01 6.27
CA LYS A 32 5.13 15.01 7.35
C LYS A 32 4.69 14.39 8.68
N ILE A 33 3.70 13.49 8.62
CA ILE A 33 3.12 12.82 9.80
C ILE A 33 3.99 11.63 10.21
N GLU A 34 4.33 10.77 9.24
CA GLU A 34 5.09 9.53 9.44
C GLU A 34 6.54 9.71 8.99
N LYS A 35 7.30 10.49 9.77
CA LYS A 35 8.70 10.83 9.46
C LYS A 35 9.62 9.61 9.31
N ARG A 36 9.26 8.49 9.97
CA ARG A 36 10.02 7.23 9.90
C ARG A 36 9.62 6.37 8.69
N GLY A 37 8.56 6.72 7.98
CA GLY A 37 7.96 5.93 6.90
C GLY A 37 6.91 4.94 7.42
N ILE A 38 6.28 4.24 6.47
CA ILE A 38 5.14 3.35 6.71
C ILE A 38 5.59 1.90 6.89
N ASP A 39 5.00 1.21 7.87
CA ASP A 39 5.19 -0.23 8.12
C ASP A 39 4.60 -1.09 6.99
N ILE A 40 3.32 -0.89 6.70
CA ILE A 40 2.56 -1.73 5.78
C ILE A 40 1.69 -0.85 4.87
N ILE A 41 1.76 -1.10 3.57
CA ILE A 41 0.90 -0.48 2.58
C ILE A 41 0.09 -1.59 1.89
N LEU A 42 -1.23 -1.45 1.90
CA LEU A 42 -2.16 -2.26 1.13
C LEU A 42 -2.59 -1.49 -0.12
N ASP A 43 -2.21 -1.97 -1.29
CA ASP A 43 -2.39 -1.24 -2.56
C ASP A 43 -3.25 -2.03 -3.56
N TYR A 44 -4.32 -1.40 -4.04
CA TYR A 44 -5.18 -1.92 -5.11
C TYR A 44 -5.06 -1.10 -6.42
N ILE A 45 -4.34 0.03 -6.37
CA ILE A 45 -4.20 0.97 -7.48
C ILE A 45 -3.11 0.50 -8.45
N GLY A 46 -1.90 0.21 -7.95
CA GLY A 46 -0.79 -0.18 -8.82
C GLY A 46 -0.27 0.96 -9.71
N GLY A 47 0.34 0.62 -10.85
CA GLY A 47 0.98 1.61 -11.74
C GLY A 47 2.02 2.46 -11.00
N ASP A 48 2.04 3.76 -11.28
CA ASP A 48 3.03 4.70 -10.71
C ASP A 48 3.02 4.78 -9.18
N TYR A 49 1.93 4.33 -8.52
CA TYR A 49 1.85 4.30 -7.06
C TYR A 49 2.85 3.32 -6.46
N ILE A 50 3.27 2.27 -7.18
CA ILE A 50 4.25 1.30 -6.68
C ILE A 50 5.55 1.99 -6.27
N ASN A 51 6.09 2.86 -7.13
CA ASN A 51 7.33 3.59 -6.83
C ASN A 51 7.13 4.59 -5.68
N LYS A 52 5.99 5.27 -5.63
CA LYS A 52 5.68 6.19 -4.53
C LYS A 52 5.54 5.43 -3.20
N ASN A 53 4.90 4.26 -3.19
CA ASN A 53 4.74 3.38 -2.04
C ASN A 53 6.08 2.85 -1.54
N ILE A 54 6.97 2.38 -2.42
CA ILE A 54 8.35 1.95 -2.07
C ILE A 54 9.13 3.09 -1.37
N ASN A 55 8.94 4.33 -1.80
CA ASN A 55 9.60 5.48 -1.17
C ASN A 55 9.03 5.77 0.22
N LEU A 56 7.71 5.59 0.43
CA LEU A 56 7.05 5.78 1.73
C LEU A 56 7.38 4.69 2.75
N LEU A 57 7.64 3.46 2.31
CA LEU A 57 7.92 2.36 3.23
C LEU A 57 9.20 2.63 4.02
N LYS A 58 9.16 2.31 5.31
CA LYS A 58 10.36 2.29 6.15
C LYS A 58 11.17 1.02 5.92
N SER A 59 12.35 0.94 6.52
CA SER A 59 13.13 -0.31 6.52
C SER A 59 12.33 -1.46 7.10
N ASP A 60 12.41 -2.64 6.47
CA ASP A 60 11.62 -3.84 6.78
C ASP A 60 10.10 -3.69 6.51
N GLY A 61 9.70 -2.64 5.79
CA GLY A 61 8.31 -2.36 5.44
C GLY A 61 7.75 -3.32 4.37
N LYS A 62 6.42 -3.43 4.33
CA LYS A 62 5.69 -4.37 3.47
C LYS A 62 4.74 -3.66 2.50
N LEU A 63 4.92 -3.91 1.20
CA LEU A 63 3.94 -3.55 0.17
C LEU A 63 3.13 -4.80 -0.20
N ILE A 64 1.81 -4.72 -0.01
CA ILE A 64 0.87 -5.80 -0.28
C ILE A 64 -0.07 -5.37 -1.40
N ASN A 65 0.09 -5.94 -2.59
CA ASN A 65 -0.75 -5.65 -3.74
C ASN A 65 -1.96 -6.59 -3.82
N ILE A 66 -3.16 -6.04 -3.90
CA ILE A 66 -4.42 -6.80 -4.01
C ILE A 66 -5.20 -6.52 -5.30
N GLY A 67 -4.67 -5.64 -6.16
CA GLY A 67 -5.24 -5.27 -7.45
C GLY A 67 -4.35 -4.27 -8.18
N PHE A 68 -4.69 -4.01 -9.45
CA PHE A 68 -3.93 -3.11 -10.34
C PHE A 68 -4.88 -2.29 -11.22
N LEU A 69 -5.57 -1.31 -10.63
CA LEU A 69 -6.46 -0.42 -11.39
C LEU A 69 -5.72 0.38 -12.46
N ASN A 70 -4.50 0.83 -12.17
CA ASN A 70 -3.65 1.64 -13.05
C ASN A 70 -2.58 0.82 -13.77
N GLY A 71 -2.82 -0.48 -13.96
CA GLY A 71 -1.90 -1.38 -14.65
C GLY A 71 -0.91 -2.10 -13.73
N SER A 72 -0.50 -3.29 -14.18
CA SER A 72 0.36 -4.21 -13.42
C SER A 72 1.83 -4.18 -13.84
N GLN A 73 2.16 -3.50 -14.94
CA GLN A 73 3.52 -3.42 -15.47
C GLN A 73 4.13 -2.07 -15.09
N VAL A 74 5.22 -2.12 -14.34
CA VAL A 74 5.92 -0.94 -13.84
C VAL A 74 7.42 -1.16 -13.83
N SER A 75 8.20 -0.11 -14.10
CA SER A 75 9.65 -0.12 -13.86
C SER A 75 9.93 0.26 -12.42
N ILE A 76 10.78 -0.51 -11.73
CA ILE A 76 11.11 -0.30 -10.32
C ILE A 76 12.62 -0.32 -10.08
N ASN A 77 13.07 0.48 -9.12
CA ASN A 77 14.46 0.44 -8.65
C ASN A 77 14.62 -0.60 -7.54
N LEU A 78 15.14 -1.78 -7.91
CA LEU A 78 15.35 -2.89 -6.99
C LEU A 78 16.37 -2.59 -5.87
N MET A 79 17.31 -1.65 -6.09
CA MET A 79 18.27 -1.25 -5.05
C MET A 79 17.57 -0.69 -3.81
N LYS A 80 16.48 0.07 -3.99
CA LYS A 80 15.70 0.60 -2.86
C LYS A 80 15.06 -0.51 -2.03
N ILE A 81 14.58 -1.56 -2.69
CA ILE A 81 13.99 -2.73 -2.04
C ILE A 81 15.04 -3.42 -1.19
N MET A 82 16.24 -3.64 -1.74
CA MET A 82 17.34 -4.31 -1.06
C MET A 82 17.85 -3.50 0.14
N LEU A 83 18.15 -2.20 -0.05
CA LEU A 83 18.70 -1.35 1.01
C LEU A 83 17.74 -1.19 2.19
N LYS A 84 16.43 -1.12 1.92
CA LYS A 84 15.39 -1.05 2.95
C LYS A 84 14.87 -2.43 3.38
N ARG A 85 15.37 -3.54 2.83
CA ARG A 85 14.87 -4.92 3.10
C ARG A 85 13.36 -5.04 2.98
N LEU A 86 12.78 -4.41 1.96
CA LEU A 86 11.33 -4.38 1.80
C LEU A 86 10.78 -5.76 1.40
N THR A 87 9.62 -6.09 1.93
CA THR A 87 8.82 -7.22 1.43
C THR A 87 7.78 -6.69 0.44
N ILE A 88 7.84 -7.13 -0.81
CA ILE A 88 6.78 -6.87 -1.80
C ILE A 88 6.06 -8.19 -2.09
N THR A 89 4.75 -8.22 -1.87
CA THR A 89 3.93 -9.41 -2.08
C THR A 89 2.56 -9.01 -2.63
N GLY A 90 1.79 -9.98 -3.12
CA GLY A 90 0.41 -9.73 -3.50
C GLY A 90 -0.48 -10.95 -3.37
N SER A 91 -1.79 -10.71 -3.43
CA SER A 91 -2.78 -11.77 -3.54
C SER A 91 -3.98 -11.28 -4.32
N THR A 92 -4.52 -12.16 -5.17
CA THR A 92 -5.89 -11.98 -5.65
C THR A 92 -6.84 -12.34 -4.51
N LEU A 93 -7.88 -11.53 -4.28
CA LEU A 93 -8.86 -11.73 -3.20
C LEU A 93 -9.81 -12.93 -3.44
N ARG A 94 -9.48 -13.85 -4.37
CA ARG A 94 -10.26 -15.08 -4.55
C ARG A 94 -10.12 -15.98 -3.34
N ILE A 95 -11.21 -16.64 -2.97
CA ILE A 95 -11.25 -17.68 -1.95
C ILE A 95 -10.20 -18.74 -2.31
N ARG A 96 -9.29 -19.01 -1.38
CA ARG A 96 -8.29 -20.09 -1.48
C ARG A 96 -8.53 -21.08 -0.36
N ASP A 97 -8.23 -22.34 -0.62
CA ASP A 97 -8.38 -23.39 0.38
C ASP A 97 -7.49 -23.14 1.60
N LYS A 98 -7.99 -23.53 2.78
CA LYS A 98 -7.31 -23.33 4.08
C LYS A 98 -5.89 -23.91 4.10
N THR A 99 -5.65 -24.98 3.35
CA THR A 99 -4.35 -25.63 3.20
C THR A 99 -3.30 -24.72 2.56
N TYR A 100 -3.70 -23.92 1.56
CA TYR A 100 -2.82 -22.97 0.88
C TYR A 100 -2.42 -21.80 1.79
N ILE A 101 -3.39 -21.28 2.56
CA ILE A 101 -3.18 -20.17 3.47
C ILE A 101 -2.12 -20.56 4.52
N LYS A 102 -2.23 -21.76 5.08
CA LYS A 102 -1.33 -22.24 6.15
C LYS A 102 0.13 -22.36 5.69
N GLN A 103 0.40 -22.91 4.50
CA GLN A 103 1.78 -23.04 3.98
C GLN A 103 2.49 -21.68 3.78
N ARG A 104 1.75 -20.63 3.37
CA ARG A 104 2.33 -19.31 3.11
C ARG A 104 2.86 -18.65 4.38
N TYR A 105 2.18 -18.81 5.53
CA TYR A 105 2.55 -18.14 6.79
C TYR A 105 3.74 -18.78 7.53
N TYR A 106 4.11 -20.02 7.22
CA TYR A 106 5.27 -20.69 7.84
C TYR A 106 6.59 -20.47 7.08
N THR A 107 6.56 -19.76 5.95
CA THR A 107 7.74 -19.54 5.08
C THR A 107 8.16 -18.07 5.01
N ILE A 108 7.60 -17.21 5.86
CA ILE A 108 7.94 -15.78 5.97
C ILE A 108 8.45 -15.47 7.36
#